data_AF-K2DHR3-F1
#
_entry.id   AF-K2DHR3-F1
#
_cell.length_a   1.000
_cell.length_b   1.000
_cell.length_c   1.000
_cell.angle_alpha   90.00
_cell.angle_beta   90.00
_cell.angle_gamma   90.00
#
_symmetry.space_group_name_H-M   'P 1'
#
loop_
_entity.id
_entity.type
_entity.pdbx_description
1 polymer ?
#
loop_
_entity_poly.entity_id
_entity_poly.type
_entity_poly.pdbx_seq_one_letter_code
_entity_poly.pdbx_strand_id
1 'polypeptide(L)'
;ASGGILCKKCSSGSADSTNLSASTIKLLKYIETHDFPDYSKVKFNDNAQKEIAGLVTSYLNHIYQKELKSPGFIKSIKALK
;
A
#
# COMPACT_ATOMS: atom_id res chain seq x y z
N ALA A 1 17.07 -2.39 -0.19
CA ALA A 1 16.53 -1.02 -0.19
C ALA A 1 15.89 -0.75 1.17
N SER A 2 16.08 0.43 1.77
CA SER A 2 15.59 0.72 3.12
C SER A 2 14.09 1.07 3.21
N GLY A 3 13.35 1.01 2.08
CA GLY A 3 11.94 1.39 2.01
C GLY A 3 11.68 2.89 2.26
N GLY A 4 10.42 3.31 2.18
CA GLY A 4 9.97 4.66 2.54
C GLY A 4 9.39 5.51 1.40
N ILE A 5 9.07 6.76 1.72
CA ILE A 5 8.50 7.75 0.79
C ILE A 5 9.60 8.69 0.32
N LEU A 6 9.72 8.87 -1.00
CA LEU A 6 10.63 9.83 -1.61
C LEU A 6 9.87 11.10 -2.01
N CYS A 7 10.48 12.26 -1.83
CA CYS A 7 9.97 13.48 -2.45
C CYS A 7 10.27 13.46 -3.97
N LYS A 8 9.54 14.28 -4.74
CA LYS A 8 9.68 14.34 -6.22
C LYS A 8 11.11 14.62 -6.70
N LYS A 9 11.90 15.34 -5.91
CA LYS A 9 13.31 15.62 -6.24
C LYS A 9 14.21 14.40 -6.01
N CYS A 10 13.88 13.57 -5.01
CA CYS A 10 14.64 12.37 -4.67
C CYS A 10 14.25 11.16 -5.54
N SER A 11 13.04 11.15 -6.11
CA SER A 11 12.54 10.01 -6.91
C SER A 11 13.17 9.91 -8.30
N SER A 12 13.78 10.98 -8.83
CA SER A 12 14.34 11.04 -10.19
C SER A 12 15.45 10.01 -10.47
N GLY A 13 16.13 9.51 -9.43
CA GLY A 13 17.17 8.48 -9.54
C GLY A 13 16.70 7.07 -9.21
N SER A 14 15.42 6.85 -8.89
CA SER A 14 14.91 5.55 -8.45
C SER A 14 14.02 4.90 -9.49
N ALA A 15 14.57 3.90 -10.20
CA ALA A 15 13.85 3.11 -11.20
C ALA A 15 12.64 2.35 -10.63
N ASP A 16 12.71 1.95 -9.35
CA ASP A 16 11.67 1.18 -8.67
C ASP A 16 10.71 2.04 -7.84
N SER A 17 10.58 3.34 -8.15
CA SER A 17 9.68 4.24 -7.43
C SER A 17 8.26 4.22 -8.01
N THR A 18 7.26 4.15 -7.13
CA THR A 18 5.83 4.26 -7.51
C THR A 18 5.31 5.65 -7.11
N ASN A 19 4.66 6.34 -8.04
CA ASN A 19 4.00 7.61 -7.73
C ASN A 19 2.72 7.36 -6.93
N LEU A 20 2.57 8.09 -5.83
CA LEU A 20 1.38 8.04 -4.98
C LEU A 20 0.69 9.40 -4.96
N SER A 21 -0.64 9.37 -4.90
CA SER A 21 -1.43 10.56 -4.68
C SER A 21 -1.22 11.11 -3.26
N ALA A 22 -1.44 12.42 -3.09
CA ALA A 22 -1.36 13.04 -1.76
C ALA A 22 -2.36 12.43 -0.78
N SER A 23 -3.53 12.00 -1.26
CA SER A 23 -4.55 11.30 -0.46
C SER A 23 -4.04 9.97 0.08
N THR A 24 -3.32 9.20 -0.74
CA THR A 24 -2.70 7.94 -0.30
C THR A 24 -1.62 8.16 0.73
N ILE A 25 -0.77 9.16 0.55
CA ILE A 25 0.28 9.50 1.53
C ILE A 25 -0.34 9.90 2.87
N LYS A 26 -1.40 10.71 2.85
CA LYS A 26 -2.14 11.09 4.07
C LYS A 26 -2.75 9.88 4.76
N LEU A 27 -3.29 8.95 3.99
CA LEU A 27 -3.88 7.72 4.52
C LEU A 27 -2.83 6.81 5.16
N LEU A 28 -1.71 6.57 4.48
CA LEU A 28 -0.60 5.78 5.05
C LEU A 28 -0.14 6.38 6.39
N LYS A 29 0.01 7.71 6.44
CA LYS A 29 0.37 8.40 7.68
C LYS A 29 -0.70 8.29 8.77
N TYR A 30 -1.98 8.30 8.39
CA TYR A 30 -3.08 8.12 9.33
C TYR A 30 -3.07 6.70 9.93
N ILE A 31 -2.89 5.67 9.09
CA ILE A 31 -2.76 4.27 9.51
C ILE A 31 -1.53 4.06 10.43
N GLU A 32 -0.40 4.71 10.13
CA GLU A 32 0.82 4.60 10.94
C GLU A 32 0.66 5.19 12.35
N THR A 33 -0.23 6.17 12.52
CA THR A 33 -0.34 6.96 13.76
C THR A 33 -1.60 6.66 14.57
N HIS A 34 -2.48 5.78 14.09
CA HIS A 34 -3.76 5.47 14.73
C HIS A 34 -3.97 3.95 14.78
N ASP A 35 -4.76 3.52 15.76
CA ASP A 35 -5.10 2.10 15.90
C ASP A 35 -6.14 1.68 14.86
N PHE A 36 -6.20 0.36 14.60
CA PHE A 36 -7.14 -0.24 13.65
C PHE A 36 -8.59 0.24 13.79
N PRO A 37 -9.18 0.32 15.01
CA PRO A 37 -10.57 0.76 15.17
C PRO A 37 -10.87 2.19 14.69
N ASP A 38 -9.83 3.04 14.62
CA ASP A 38 -9.96 4.44 14.20
C ASP A 38 -9.95 4.53 12.67
N TYR A 39 -8.95 3.92 12.04
CA TYR A 39 -8.81 3.98 10.59
C TYR A 39 -9.71 3.00 9.84
N SER A 40 -10.19 1.92 10.46
CA SER A 40 -11.10 0.96 9.80
C SER A 40 -12.44 1.58 9.40
N LYS A 41 -12.81 2.71 10.01
CA LYS A 41 -14.08 3.43 9.76
C LYS A 41 -13.94 4.51 8.69
N VAL A 42 -12.73 4.86 8.30
CA VAL A 42 -12.50 5.94 7.35
C VAL A 42 -12.86 5.47 5.94
N LYS A 43 -13.75 6.21 5.28
CA LYS A 43 -14.04 5.98 3.86
C LYS A 43 -12.93 6.57 3.02
N PHE A 44 -12.22 5.70 2.32
CA PHE A 44 -11.17 6.10 1.38
C PHE A 44 -11.75 6.29 -0.02
N ASN A 45 -11.15 7.18 -0.80
CA ASN A 45 -11.50 7.27 -2.21
C ASN A 45 -10.93 6.05 -2.99
N ASP A 46 -11.57 5.72 -4.10
CA ASP A 46 -11.22 4.55 -4.91
C ASP A 46 -9.77 4.56 -5.41
N ASN A 47 -9.20 5.74 -5.67
CA ASN A 47 -7.82 5.86 -6.14
C ASN A 47 -6.82 5.46 -5.04
N ALA A 48 -7.03 5.95 -3.82
CA ALA A 48 -6.17 5.63 -2.69
C ALA A 48 -6.25 4.16 -2.31
N GLN A 49 -7.44 3.56 -2.40
CA GLN A 49 -7.60 2.11 -2.20
C GLN A 49 -6.79 1.30 -3.22
N LYS A 50 -6.85 1.67 -4.51
CA LYS A 50 -6.09 1.00 -5.57
C LYS A 50 -4.58 1.15 -5.38
N GLU A 51 -4.11 2.35 -5.07
CA GLU A 51 -2.69 2.62 -4.83
C GLU A 51 -2.16 1.82 -3.63
N ILE A 52 -2.89 1.78 -2.51
CA ILE A 52 -2.51 1.00 -1.33
C ILE A 52 -2.53 -0.50 -1.62
N ALA A 53 -3.55 -1.01 -2.31
CA ALA A 53 -3.61 -2.44 -2.67
C ALA A 53 -2.41 -2.84 -3.53
N GLY A 54 -2.00 -2.00 -4.48
CA GLY A 54 -0.79 -2.19 -5.29
C GLY A 54 0.49 -2.20 -4.45
N LEU A 55 0.65 -1.23 -3.54
CA LEU A 55 1.80 -1.15 -2.63
C LEU A 55 1.92 -2.40 -1.75
N VAL A 56 0.83 -2.80 -1.09
CA VAL A 56 0.82 -3.98 -0.22
C VAL A 56 1.15 -5.23 -1.02
N THR A 57 0.57 -5.39 -2.22
CA THR A 57 0.88 -6.53 -3.09
C THR A 57 2.36 -6.57 -3.48
N SER A 58 2.93 -5.43 -3.89
CA SER A 58 4.36 -5.33 -4.26
C SER A 58 5.27 -5.63 -3.07
N TYR A 59 4.94 -5.11 -1.89
CA TYR A 59 5.69 -5.35 -0.65
C TYR A 59 5.66 -6.83 -0.24
N LEU A 60 4.49 -7.46 -0.29
CA LEU A 60 4.36 -8.88 0.03
C LEU A 60 5.13 -9.73 -1.00
N ASN A 61 5.01 -9.45 -2.30
CA ASN A 61 5.79 -10.15 -3.33
C ASN A 61 7.30 -9.99 -3.12
N HIS A 62 7.76 -8.80 -2.69
CA HIS A 62 9.16 -8.56 -2.35
C HIS A 62 9.62 -9.40 -1.15
N ILE A 63 8.85 -9.44 -0.06
CA ILE A 63 9.18 -10.24 1.13
C ILE A 63 9.19 -11.73 0.81
N TYR A 64 8.13 -12.22 0.17
CA TYR A 64 7.96 -13.65 -0.05
C TYR A 64 8.83 -14.17 -1.21
N GLN A 65 9.47 -13.27 -1.97
CA GLN A 65 10.27 -13.57 -3.17
C GLN A 65 9.57 -14.52 -4.16
N LYS A 66 8.24 -14.58 -4.07
CA LYS A 66 7.33 -15.44 -4.80
C LYS A 66 6.01 -14.70 -4.94
N GLU A 67 5.37 -14.81 -6.10
CA GLU A 67 3.99 -14.37 -6.24
C GLU A 67 3.13 -15.07 -5.17
N LEU A 68 2.28 -14.30 -4.49
CA LEU A 68 1.26 -14.83 -3.60
C LEU A 68 0.25 -15.68 -4.38
N LYS A 69 0.61 -16.94 -4.67
CA LYS A 69 -0.23 -17.89 -5.42
C LYS A 69 -1.21 -18.66 -4.55
N SER A 70 -1.26 -18.40 -3.23
CA SER A 70 -2.21 -19.08 -2.34
C SER A 70 -3.64 -18.71 -2.75
N PRO A 71 -4.40 -19.65 -3.35
CA PRO A 71 -5.77 -19.35 -3.78
C PRO A 71 -6.67 -19.05 -2.59
N GLY A 72 -6.34 -19.64 -1.43
CA GLY A 72 -7.00 -19.37 -0.15
C GLY A 72 -6.77 -17.93 0.31
N PHE A 73 -5.53 -17.44 0.28
CA PHE A 73 -5.20 -16.07 0.69
C PHE A 73 -5.87 -15.02 -0.20
N ILE A 74 -5.82 -15.20 -1.53
CA ILE A 74 -6.51 -14.28 -2.46
C ILE A 74 -8.02 -14.31 -2.24
N LYS A 75 -8.62 -15.47 -1.99
CA LYS A 75 -10.04 -15.58 -1.62
C LYS A 75 -10.34 -14.84 -0.32
N SER A 76 -9.53 -15.00 0.71
CA SER A 76 -9.70 -14.32 2.00
C SER A 76 -9.64 -12.81 1.86
N ILE A 77 -8.67 -12.27 1.10
CA ILE A 77 -8.57 -10.83 0.84
C ILE A 77 -9.81 -10.32 0.08
N LYS A 78 -10.27 -11.04 -0.95
CA LYS A 78 -11.46 -10.64 -1.74
C LYS A 78 -12.77 -10.71 -0.95
N ALA A 79 -12.84 -11.53 0.09
CA ALA A 79 -14.00 -11.70 0.95
C ALA A 79 -14.14 -10.60 2.02
N LEU A 80 -13.12 -9.75 2.22
CA LEU A 80 -13.15 -8.61 3.15
C LEU A 80 -13.88 -7.38 2.56
N LYS A 81 -14.78 -7.59 1.60
CA LYS A 81 -15.55 -6.55 0.91
C LYS A 81 -16.83 -6.21 1.65
#